data_AF-A0A3M6K369-F1
#
_entry.id   AF-A0A3M6K369-F1
#
_cell.length_a   1.000
_cell.length_b   1.000
_cell.length_c   1.000
_cell.angle_alpha   90.00
_cell.angle_beta   90.00
_cell.angle_gamma   90.00
#
_symmetry.space_group_name_H-M   'P 1'
#
loop_
_entity.id
_entity.type
_entity.pdbx_description
1 polymer ?
#
loop_
_entity_poly.entity_id
_entity_poly.type
_entity_poly.pdbx_seq_one_letter_code
_entity_poly.pdbx_strand_id
1 'polypeptide(L)'
;MPLDKMTNTEDFVPTHKSVILHLQGKPVACVIDNENNYDAVNENPSLRANLTGFLNKDEELGLLMGFQLKIKTDEQFFQFTVYPDEEFVETLIFDERIFLINEKMDPLFSLKINTDQFVKTKSEFDKFQKML
;
A
#
# COMPACT_ATOMS: atom_id res chain seq x y z
N MET A 1 -3.06 -10.22 6.39
CA MET A 1 -3.68 -11.55 6.67
C MET A 1 -2.62 -12.63 6.45
N PRO A 2 -2.56 -13.69 7.26
CA PRO A 2 -1.67 -14.81 7.01
C PRO A 2 -2.13 -15.62 5.78
N LEU A 3 -1.17 -16.24 5.08
CA LEU A 3 -1.34 -16.96 3.80
C LEU A 3 -2.43 -18.03 3.80
N ASP A 4 -2.67 -18.67 4.94
CA ASP A 4 -3.66 -19.74 5.12
C ASP A 4 -5.11 -19.25 5.04
N LYS A 5 -5.33 -17.93 5.04
CA LYS A 5 -6.66 -17.31 4.92
C LYS A 5 -6.93 -16.65 3.57
N MET A 6 -6.02 -16.78 2.61
CA MET A 6 -6.23 -16.31 1.24
C MET A 6 -7.19 -17.25 0.51
N THR A 7 -8.48 -16.92 0.55
CA THR A 7 -9.51 -17.70 -0.14
C THR A 7 -9.59 -17.39 -1.63
N ASN A 8 -9.08 -16.25 -2.08
CA ASN A 8 -9.09 -15.84 -3.49
C ASN A 8 -7.86 -14.98 -3.82
N THR A 9 -6.96 -15.49 -4.67
CA THR A 9 -5.74 -14.79 -5.08
C THR A 9 -6.01 -13.65 -6.06
N GLU A 10 -7.15 -13.69 -6.76
CA GLU A 10 -7.54 -12.67 -7.75
C GLU A 10 -7.77 -11.29 -7.11
N ASP A 11 -8.21 -11.25 -5.84
CA ASP A 11 -8.45 -10.00 -5.10
C ASP A 11 -7.17 -9.20 -4.82
N PHE A 12 -6.01 -9.83 -5.05
CA PHE A 12 -4.70 -9.31 -4.71
C PHE A 12 -3.77 -9.11 -5.91
N VAL A 13 -4.28 -9.23 -7.14
CA VAL A 13 -3.54 -8.81 -8.34
C VAL A 13 -3.18 -7.31 -8.21
N PRO A 14 -1.91 -6.92 -8.46
CA PRO A 14 -1.50 -5.53 -8.33
C PRO A 14 -2.26 -4.67 -9.33
N THR A 15 -2.93 -3.63 -8.82
CA THR A 15 -3.69 -2.68 -9.64
C THR A 15 -2.91 -1.39 -9.90
N HIS A 16 -1.97 -1.05 -9.02
CA HIS A 16 -1.20 0.20 -9.10
C HIS A 16 0.29 -0.06 -8.87
N LYS A 17 1.11 0.92 -9.26
CA LYS A 17 2.55 0.94 -9.01
C LYS A 17 2.87 1.79 -7.78
N SER A 18 3.98 1.48 -7.12
CA SER A 18 4.56 2.31 -6.06
C SER A 18 5.94 2.83 -6.44
N VAL A 19 6.33 3.93 -5.80
CA VAL A 19 7.65 4.54 -5.90
C VAL A 19 8.02 5.22 -4.60
N ILE A 20 9.31 5.50 -4.39
CA ILE A 20 9.79 6.34 -3.30
C ILE A 20 10.28 7.66 -3.88
N LEU A 21 9.78 8.75 -3.30
CA LEU A 21 10.25 10.10 -3.60
C LEU A 21 11.04 10.66 -2.43
N HIS A 22 11.94 11.61 -2.71
CA HIS A 22 12.74 12.28 -1.69
C HIS A 22 12.28 13.73 -1.52
N LEU A 23 11.41 13.99 -0.54
CA LEU A 23 10.94 15.33 -0.22
C LEU A 23 11.84 15.97 0.82
N GLN A 24 12.53 17.05 0.44
CA GLN A 24 13.50 17.74 1.31
C GLN A 24 14.56 16.80 1.91
N GLY A 25 14.99 15.80 1.13
CA GLY A 25 15.96 14.80 1.55
C GLY A 25 15.40 13.67 2.43
N LYS A 26 14.08 13.62 2.68
CA LYS A 26 13.43 12.51 3.38
C LYS A 26 12.68 11.61 2.40
N PRO A 27 12.89 10.28 2.44
CA PRO A 27 12.14 9.36 1.61
C PRO A 27 10.67 9.33 2.05
N VAL A 28 9.75 9.26 1.07
CA VAL A 28 8.31 9.10 1.29
C VAL A 28 7.76 8.04 0.35
N ALA A 29 6.85 7.22 0.87
CA ALA A 29 6.21 6.13 0.15
C ALA A 29 5.04 6.66 -0.70
N CYS A 30 5.08 6.43 -2.01
CA CYS A 30 4.08 6.92 -2.95
C CYS A 30 3.42 5.79 -3.75
N VAL A 31 2.11 5.88 -3.95
CA VAL A 31 1.34 5.08 -4.92
C VAL A 31 0.98 5.97 -6.10
N ILE A 32 1.20 5.47 -7.31
CA ILE A 32 0.91 6.19 -8.55
C ILE A 32 -0.49 5.84 -9.02
N ASP A 33 -1.35 6.85 -9.17
CA ASP A 33 -2.72 6.72 -9.65
C ASP A 33 -3.07 7.85 -10.65
N ASN A 34 -3.64 7.47 -11.79
CA ASN A 34 -4.11 8.40 -12.82
C ASN A 34 -5.59 8.20 -13.18
N GLU A 35 -6.24 7.19 -12.60
CA GLU A 35 -7.59 6.82 -12.98
C GLU A 35 -8.62 7.56 -12.13
N ASN A 36 -8.24 7.98 -10.92
CA ASN A 36 -9.16 8.58 -9.97
C ASN A 36 -8.94 10.09 -9.80
N ASN A 37 -10.04 10.79 -9.48
CA ASN A 37 -10.02 12.19 -9.07
C ASN A 37 -10.29 12.30 -7.56
N TYR A 38 -9.39 13.01 -6.85
CA TYR A 38 -9.43 13.22 -5.40
C TYR A 38 -9.91 14.61 -4.97
N ASP A 39 -10.38 15.45 -5.90
CA ASP A 39 -10.86 16.82 -5.62
C ASP A 39 -11.96 16.83 -4.53
N ALA A 40 -12.86 15.83 -4.53
CA ALA A 40 -13.94 15.69 -3.56
C ALA A 40 -13.48 15.12 -2.19
N VAL A 41 -12.23 14.66 -2.11
CA VAL A 41 -11.69 13.90 -0.97
C VAL A 41 -10.79 14.79 -0.11
N ASN A 42 -10.20 15.84 -0.69
CA ASN A 42 -9.08 16.60 -0.11
C ASN A 42 -9.40 17.37 1.19
N GLU A 43 -10.65 17.46 1.62
CA GLU A 43 -11.05 18.15 2.85
C GLU A 43 -12.15 17.42 3.65
N ASN A 44 -12.38 16.12 3.38
CA ASN A 44 -13.50 15.41 3.98
C ASN A 44 -13.16 14.85 5.38
N PRO A 45 -13.75 15.37 6.49
CA PRO A 45 -13.49 14.89 7.85
C PRO A 45 -14.03 13.47 8.13
N SER A 46 -14.94 12.97 7.29
CA SER A 46 -15.50 11.62 7.35
C SER A 46 -14.62 10.58 6.67
N LEU A 47 -13.50 10.99 6.07
CA LEU A 47 -12.59 10.09 5.38
C LEU A 47 -12.15 8.94 6.30
N ARG A 48 -12.30 7.72 5.79
CA ARG A 48 -11.80 6.50 6.43
C ARG A 48 -10.91 5.79 5.42
N ALA A 49 -9.62 5.70 5.75
CA ALA A 49 -8.67 4.87 5.04
C ALA A 49 -8.37 3.63 5.87
N ASN A 50 -8.30 2.47 5.20
CA ASN A 50 -7.82 1.23 5.78
C ASN A 50 -6.68 0.71 4.93
N LEU A 51 -5.56 0.41 5.59
CA LEU A 51 -4.44 -0.28 4.97
C LEU A 51 -4.35 -1.67 5.58
N THR A 52 -4.34 -2.69 4.73
CA THR A 52 -4.15 -4.08 5.14
C THR A 52 -2.96 -4.67 4.40
N GLY A 53 -1.94 -5.10 5.15
CA GLY A 53 -0.80 -5.85 4.61
C GLY A 53 -1.13 -7.34 4.40
N PHE A 54 -0.52 -7.95 3.41
CA PHE A 54 -0.66 -9.38 3.11
C PHE A 54 0.61 -9.98 2.50
N LEU A 55 0.70 -11.31 2.58
CA LEU A 55 1.74 -12.11 1.91
C LEU A 55 1.07 -12.95 0.84
N ASN A 56 1.49 -12.82 -0.41
CA ASN A 56 0.98 -13.62 -1.50
C ASN A 56 2.07 -14.55 -2.04
N LYS A 57 1.71 -15.78 -2.38
CA LYS A 57 2.60 -16.69 -3.10
C LYS A 57 2.19 -16.68 -4.56
N ASP A 58 3.00 -16.03 -5.37
CA ASP A 58 2.89 -16.04 -6.82
C ASP A 58 3.63 -17.28 -7.38
N GLU A 59 3.06 -17.91 -8.42
CA GLU A 59 3.63 -19.12 -9.00
C GLU A 59 4.95 -18.87 -9.75
N GLU A 60 5.13 -17.66 -10.31
CA GLU A 60 6.32 -17.29 -11.07
C GLU A 60 7.31 -16.45 -10.26
N LEU A 61 6.80 -15.49 -9.47
CA LEU A 61 7.60 -14.53 -8.72
C LEU A 61 7.91 -14.97 -7.29
N GLY A 62 7.32 -16.09 -6.84
CA GLY A 62 7.53 -16.64 -5.51
C GLY A 62 6.74 -15.90 -4.43
N LEU A 63 7.27 -15.89 -3.21
CA LEU A 63 6.60 -15.22 -2.09
C LEU A 63 6.81 -13.70 -2.20
N LEU A 64 5.73 -12.94 -2.19
CA LEU A 64 5.69 -11.49 -2.28
C LEU A 64 4.94 -10.88 -1.09
N MET A 65 5.39 -9.70 -0.68
CA MET A 65 4.64 -8.85 0.24
C MET A 65 3.79 -7.87 -0.56
N GLY A 66 2.58 -7.60 -0.07
CA GLY A 66 1.66 -6.65 -0.68
C GLY A 66 0.87 -5.88 0.37
N PHE A 67 0.20 -4.83 -0.08
CA PHE A 67 -0.84 -4.18 0.70
C PHE A 67 -2.05 -3.83 -0.15
N GLN A 68 -3.18 -3.74 0.53
CA GLN A 68 -4.40 -3.20 -0.03
C GLN A 68 -4.78 -1.94 0.75
N LEU A 69 -4.83 -0.81 0.05
CA LEU A 69 -5.29 0.46 0.57
C LEU A 69 -6.74 0.67 0.12
N LYS A 70 -7.66 0.86 1.05
CA LYS A 70 -9.06 1.19 0.79
C LYS A 70 -9.37 2.55 1.35
N ILE A 71 -9.88 3.45 0.52
CA ILE A 71 -10.33 4.79 0.92
C ILE A 71 -11.80 4.88 0.65
N LYS A 72 -12.60 5.21 1.68
CA LYS A 72 -14.05 5.35 1.55
C LYS A 72 -14.48 6.76 1.98
N THR A 73 -15.30 7.37 1.14
CA THR A 73 -16.08 8.57 1.41
C THR A 73 -17.58 8.24 1.31
N ASP A 74 -18.44 9.24 1.50
CA ASP A 74 -19.89 9.06 1.36
C ASP A 74 -20.31 8.80 -0.09
N GLU A 75 -19.51 9.30 -1.06
CA GLU A 75 -19.83 9.27 -2.49
C GLU A 75 -18.96 8.28 -3.28
N GLN A 76 -17.78 7.93 -2.78
CA GLN A 76 -16.76 7.22 -3.54
C GLN A 76 -16.04 6.16 -2.70
N PHE A 77 -15.54 5.14 -3.40
CA PHE A 77 -14.72 4.09 -2.83
C PHE A 77 -13.54 3.82 -3.76
N PHE A 78 -12.34 3.86 -3.20
CA PHE A 78 -11.09 3.60 -3.90
C PHE A 78 -10.38 2.39 -3.28
N GLN A 79 -9.77 1.56 -4.13
CA GLN A 79 -9.02 0.39 -3.70
C GLN A 79 -7.76 0.23 -4.54
N PHE A 80 -6.61 0.21 -3.87
CA PHE A 80 -5.29 0.05 -4.47
C PHE A 80 -4.67 -1.22 -3.94
N THR A 81 -4.23 -2.10 -4.84
CA THR A 81 -3.43 -3.27 -4.48
C THR A 81 -2.05 -3.08 -5.07
N VAL A 82 -1.03 -3.15 -4.22
CA VAL A 82 0.36 -2.87 -4.59
C VAL A 82 1.27 -3.93 -3.97
N TYR A 83 2.28 -4.35 -4.73
CA TYR A 83 3.38 -5.17 -4.26
C TYR A 83 4.62 -4.29 -4.09
N PRO A 84 4.90 -3.79 -2.87
CA PRO A 84 6.02 -2.91 -2.62
C PRO A 84 7.35 -3.66 -2.58
N ASP A 85 8.43 -2.92 -2.83
CA ASP A 85 9.79 -3.36 -2.53
C ASP A 85 10.17 -3.14 -1.06
N GLU A 86 11.36 -3.61 -0.68
CA GLU A 86 11.87 -3.49 0.69
C GLU A 86 12.05 -2.04 1.16
N GLU A 87 12.50 -1.15 0.27
CA GLU A 87 12.75 0.26 0.60
C GLU A 87 11.42 0.98 0.87
N PHE A 88 10.39 0.67 0.08
CA PHE A 88 9.05 1.23 0.25
C PHE A 88 8.47 0.78 1.58
N VAL A 89 8.63 -0.51 1.88
CA VAL A 89 8.20 -1.12 3.13
C VAL A 89 8.81 -0.40 4.34
N GLU A 90 10.11 -0.14 4.30
CA GLU A 90 10.81 0.56 5.38
C GLU A 90 10.37 2.00 5.51
N THR A 91 10.30 2.72 4.39
CA THR A 91 9.84 4.10 4.35
C THR A 91 8.44 4.23 4.96
N LEU A 92 7.56 3.29 4.63
CA LEU A 92 6.20 3.25 5.15
C LEU A 92 6.16 3.02 6.67
N ILE A 93 7.01 2.14 7.20
CA ILE A 93 7.14 1.85 8.63
C ILE A 93 7.64 3.09 9.40
N PHE A 94 8.60 3.83 8.83
CA PHE A 94 9.20 4.99 9.49
C PHE A 94 8.35 6.25 9.45
N ASP A 95 7.70 6.56 8.32
CA ASP A 95 6.92 7.80 8.16
C ASP A 95 5.42 7.60 8.47
N GLU A 96 4.95 6.35 8.52
CA GLU A 96 3.54 5.99 8.75
C GLU A 96 2.56 6.71 7.80
N ARG A 97 3.01 7.03 6.58
CA ARG A 97 2.24 7.83 5.62
C ARG A 97 2.39 7.27 4.20
N ILE A 98 1.29 7.32 3.45
CA ILE A 98 1.27 7.07 2.01
C ILE A 98 0.87 8.35 1.30
N PHE A 99 1.57 8.66 0.22
CA PHE A 99 1.20 9.71 -0.72
C PHE A 99 0.59 9.07 -1.97
N LEU A 100 -0.50 9.63 -2.46
CA LEU A 100 -1.05 9.34 -3.77
C LEU A 100 -0.58 10.44 -4.71
N ILE A 101 0.02 10.04 -5.82
CA ILE A 101 0.57 10.94 -6.83
C ILE A 101 0.10 10.50 -8.22
N ASN A 102 0.06 11.43 -9.17
CA ASN A 102 -0.12 11.07 -10.57
C ASN A 102 1.22 10.66 -11.21
N GLU A 103 1.18 10.23 -12.47
CA GLU A 103 2.37 9.89 -13.28
C GLU A 103 3.35 11.06 -13.46
N LYS A 104 2.89 12.30 -13.32
CA LYS A 104 3.73 13.50 -13.36
C LYS A 104 4.35 13.86 -12.01
N MET A 105 4.13 13.02 -10.99
CA MET A 105 4.56 13.22 -9.61
C MET A 105 3.88 14.40 -8.89
N ASP A 106 2.76 14.90 -9.42
CA ASP A 106 1.97 15.89 -8.70
C ASP A 106 1.27 15.21 -7.52
N PRO A 107 1.29 15.81 -6.32
CA PRO A 107 0.61 15.27 -5.16
C PRO A 107 -0.90 15.36 -5.35
N LEU A 108 -1.58 14.23 -5.22
CA LEU A 108 -3.04 14.16 -5.26
C LEU A 108 -3.60 14.19 -3.83
N PHE A 109 -3.04 13.35 -2.96
CA PHE A 109 -3.54 13.15 -1.61
C PHE A 109 -2.46 12.52 -0.71
N SER A 110 -2.61 12.62 0.62
CA SER A 110 -1.77 11.84 1.54
C SER A 110 -2.57 11.40 2.76
N LEU A 111 -2.23 10.24 3.30
CA LEU A 111 -2.92 9.65 4.45
C LEU A 111 -1.93 9.07 5.46
N LYS A 112 -2.20 9.35 6.73
CA LYS A 112 -1.53 8.66 7.83
C LYS A 112 -2.15 7.26 8.01
N ILE A 113 -1.33 6.26 8.24
CA ILE A 113 -1.72 4.86 8.40
C ILE A 113 -1.21 4.31 9.74
N ASN A 114 -1.77 3.17 10.16
CA ASN A 114 -1.19 2.38 11.24
C ASN A 114 -0.29 1.29 10.63
N THR A 115 0.99 1.29 11.01
CA THR A 115 2.01 0.39 10.46
C THR A 115 2.11 -0.95 11.20
N ASP A 116 1.43 -1.15 12.34
CA ASP A 116 1.50 -2.37 13.15
C ASP A 116 1.11 -3.62 12.35
N GLN A 117 0.11 -3.51 11.46
CA GLN A 117 -0.29 -4.62 10.61
C GLN A 117 0.82 -4.97 9.60
N PHE A 118 1.48 -3.94 9.08
CA PHE A 118 2.52 -4.10 8.07
C PHE A 118 3.82 -4.65 8.68
N VAL A 119 4.20 -4.20 9.88
CA VAL A 119 5.32 -4.74 10.65
C VAL A 119 5.16 -6.25 10.92
N LYS A 120 3.93 -6.68 11.27
CA LYS A 120 3.63 -8.11 11.45
C LYS A 120 3.80 -8.89 10.15
N THR A 121 3.27 -8.38 9.05
CA THR A 121 3.39 -9.00 7.72
C THR A 121 4.86 -9.08 7.27
N LYS A 122 5.67 -8.03 7.46
CA LYS A 122 7.14 -8.08 7.20
C LYS A 122 7.82 -9.15 8.03
N SER A 123 7.53 -9.21 9.32
CA SER A 123 8.09 -10.23 10.21
C SER A 123 7.71 -11.65 9.81
N GLU A 124 6.51 -11.86 9.26
CA GLU A 124 6.06 -13.15 8.75
C GLU A 124 6.78 -13.50 7.43
N PHE A 125 6.92 -12.54 6.51
CA PHE A 125 7.67 -12.71 5.26
C PHE A 125 9.09 -13.19 5.52
N ASP A 126 9.81 -12.50 6.41
CA ASP A 126 11.20 -12.83 6.76
C ASP A 126 11.34 -14.22 7.37
N LYS A 127 10.31 -14.70 8.08
CA LYS A 127 10.29 -16.06 8.63
C LYS A 127 10.10 -17.09 7.51
N PHE A 128 9.15 -16.86 6.59
CA PHE A 128 8.91 -17.77 5.48
C PHE A 128 10.10 -17.88 4.54
N GLN A 129 10.77 -16.77 4.23
CA GLN A 129 11.99 -16.75 3.42
C GLN A 129 13.11 -17.63 4.00
N LYS A 130 13.19 -17.75 5.33
CA LYS A 130 14.18 -18.60 6.01
C LYS A 130 13.84 -20.09 6.04
N MET A 131 12.59 -20.44 5.72
CA MET A 131 12.10 -21.83 5.69
C MET A 131 12.21 -22.48 4.31
N LEU A 132 12.40 -21.66 3.27
CA LEU A 132 12.66 -22.08 1.87
C LEU A 132 14.17 -22.29 1.66
#